data_AF-A0A8J3VX64-F1
#
_entry.id   AF-A0A8J3VX64-F1
#
_cell.length_a   1.000
_cell.length_b   1.000
_cell.length_c   1.000
_cell.angle_alpha   90.00
_cell.angle_beta   90.00
_cell.angle_gamma   90.00
#
_symmetry.space_group_name_H-M   'P 1'
#
loop_
_entity.id
_entity.type
_entity.pdbx_description
1 polymer ?
#
loop_
_entity_poly.entity_id
_entity_poly.type
_entity_poly.pdbx_seq_one_letter_code
_entity_poly.pdbx_strand_id
1 'polypeptide(L)'
;MRASLDSIADLPEAARLRLSFDPDKLQRDVDQLSERTWGSQRSVVDGCELTPSTEIDWRCLALRSPGGDPDRTDPGGPGIEGFADTPWIRHTPYLAEVLTSLPAELRSVRLMSLAPGVRVPEHRDTPTGLPYGFIRLHVPVRTNPGAVLSIDKVEHRWQPGTLWYGDFSRLHSVINTGDQVRIHLVIDCSISPELLSLFPEHFQSRVPMSEVAYSRPEVPLQTFELADFRCEVLAPPCVLRLDDQASESAEPDLPAQVIDHEGTLVLKVSGGPSIALVHVGGGDFRFQGWIEERGLHLDLFGDSPRAVFYTRRGRRRQQITRTAALPQS
;
A
#
# COMPACT_ATOMS: atom_id res chain seq x y z
N MET A 1 -32.68 -13.19 -7.41
CA MET A 1 -32.11 -11.88 -7.08
C MET A 1 -30.65 -12.10 -6.71
N ARG A 2 -29.69 -11.78 -7.58
CA ARG A 2 -28.26 -11.85 -7.21
C ARG A 2 -28.02 -10.72 -6.22
N ALA A 3 -27.71 -11.07 -4.96
CA ALA A 3 -27.28 -10.11 -3.95
C ALA A 3 -26.07 -9.31 -4.49
N SER A 4 -25.98 -8.05 -4.05
CA SER A 4 -24.98 -7.07 -4.49
C SER A 4 -23.59 -7.67 -4.72
N LEU A 5 -22.98 -7.31 -5.86
CA LEU A 5 -21.73 -7.84 -6.40
C LEU A 5 -20.46 -7.41 -5.63
N ASP A 6 -20.59 -6.87 -4.43
CA ASP A 6 -19.45 -6.40 -3.62
C ASP A 6 -19.73 -6.61 -2.12
N SER A 7 -19.75 -7.87 -1.67
CA SER A 7 -20.04 -8.26 -0.28
C SER A 7 -19.10 -7.64 0.76
N ILE A 8 -17.98 -7.05 0.32
CA ILE A 8 -17.08 -6.26 1.17
C ILE A 8 -17.67 -4.89 1.52
N ALA A 9 -18.52 -4.30 0.66
CA ALA A 9 -19.17 -3.02 0.93
C ALA A 9 -20.13 -3.07 2.14
N ASP A 10 -20.63 -4.27 2.47
CA ASP A 10 -21.51 -4.48 3.62
C ASP A 10 -20.75 -4.52 4.96
N LEU A 11 -19.42 -4.66 4.94
CA LEU A 11 -18.61 -4.63 6.16
C LEU A 11 -18.68 -3.25 6.83
N PRO A 12 -18.50 -3.17 8.16
CA PRO A 12 -18.31 -1.89 8.83
C PRO A 12 -17.18 -1.06 8.20
N GLU A 13 -17.38 0.24 8.10
CA GLU A 13 -16.42 1.20 7.53
C GLU A 13 -15.14 1.34 8.35
N ALA A 14 -15.21 0.99 9.64
CA ALA A 14 -14.09 0.94 10.54
C ALA A 14 -14.24 -0.20 11.56
N ALA A 15 -13.12 -0.68 12.10
CA ALA A 15 -13.12 -1.68 13.16
C ALA A 15 -12.00 -1.39 14.17
N ARG A 16 -12.33 -1.42 15.47
CA ARG A 16 -11.32 -1.42 16.53
C ARG A 16 -10.75 -2.83 16.68
N LEU A 17 -9.44 -2.97 16.48
CA LEU A 17 -8.74 -4.23 16.66
C LEU A 17 -8.47 -4.49 18.15
N ARG A 18 -8.18 -5.75 18.49
CA ARG A 18 -8.01 -6.22 19.87
C ARG A 18 -6.74 -5.68 20.55
N LEU A 19 -5.75 -5.21 19.79
CA LEU A 19 -4.53 -4.65 20.35
C LEU A 19 -4.74 -3.21 20.85
N SER A 20 -4.00 -2.87 21.89
CA SER A 20 -3.90 -1.51 22.43
C SER A 20 -2.50 -1.25 22.95
N PHE A 21 -2.10 0.01 22.92
CA PHE A 21 -0.77 0.49 23.23
C PHE A 21 -0.83 1.59 24.30
N ASP A 22 0.27 1.77 25.01
CA ASP A 22 0.43 2.77 26.08
C ASP A 22 0.51 4.18 25.46
N PRO A 23 -0.49 5.05 25.67
CA PRO A 23 -0.53 6.37 25.04
C PRO A 23 0.61 7.28 25.50
N ASP A 24 1.09 7.14 26.73
CA ASP A 24 2.17 7.98 27.26
C ASP A 24 3.51 7.60 26.66
N LYS A 25 3.73 6.31 26.36
CA LYS A 25 4.91 5.86 25.61
C LYS A 25 4.86 6.32 24.14
N LEU A 26 3.69 6.21 23.49
CA LEU A 26 3.51 6.72 22.12
C LEU A 26 3.83 8.22 22.05
N GLN A 27 3.30 9.00 23.00
CA GLN A 27 3.51 10.44 23.05
C GLN A 27 4.99 10.78 23.29
N ARG A 28 5.66 10.08 24.22
CA ARG A 28 7.09 10.28 24.49
C ARG A 28 7.97 10.08 23.25
N ASP A 29 7.68 9.07 22.44
CA ASP A 29 8.40 8.82 21.19
C ASP A 29 8.17 9.94 20.18
N VAL A 30 6.91 10.36 20.00
CA VAL A 30 6.59 11.49 19.11
C VAL A 30 7.27 12.77 19.57
N ASP A 31 7.39 13.01 20.88
CA ASP A 31 8.06 14.19 21.43
C ASP A 31 9.59 14.18 21.22
N GLN A 32 10.20 13.02 20.91
CA GLN A 32 11.61 12.96 20.50
C GLN A 32 11.84 13.52 19.08
N LEU A 33 10.78 13.64 18.27
CA LEU A 33 10.86 14.11 16.89
C LEU A 33 10.62 15.62 16.83
N SER A 34 11.62 16.39 16.37
CA SER A 34 11.50 17.86 16.31
C SER A 34 10.52 18.33 15.23
N GLU A 35 9.89 19.51 15.37
CA GLU A 35 8.97 20.04 14.34
C GLU A 35 9.57 20.19 12.94
N ARG A 36 10.91 20.30 12.83
CA ARG A 36 11.63 20.40 11.56
C ARG A 36 11.72 19.08 10.79
N THR A 37 11.44 17.93 11.42
CA THR A 37 11.49 16.61 10.76
C THR A 37 10.20 16.28 10.01
N TRP A 38 9.16 17.09 10.17
CA TRP A 38 7.85 16.83 9.59
C TRP A 38 7.73 17.52 8.23
N GLY A 39 7.73 16.74 7.14
CA GLY A 39 7.48 17.22 5.80
C GLY A 39 5.99 17.45 5.53
N SER A 40 5.65 18.15 4.46
CA SER A 40 4.25 18.20 3.99
C SER A 40 3.80 16.83 3.47
N GLN A 41 2.54 16.46 3.69
CA GLN A 41 1.97 15.25 3.13
C GLN A 41 1.98 15.30 1.58
N ARG A 42 2.34 14.18 0.95
CA ARG A 42 2.28 13.97 -0.51
C ARG A 42 1.62 12.62 -0.82
N SER A 43 1.14 12.45 -2.05
CA SER A 43 0.62 11.19 -2.57
C SER A 43 1.34 10.83 -3.87
N VAL A 44 1.30 9.56 -4.29
CA VAL A 44 1.75 9.15 -5.62
C VAL A 44 0.61 9.28 -6.61
N VAL A 45 0.89 9.77 -7.81
CA VAL A 45 0.00 9.76 -8.98
C VAL A 45 0.57 8.86 -10.08
N ASP A 46 -0.22 8.63 -11.13
CA ASP A 46 0.20 7.85 -12.30
C ASP A 46 1.58 8.28 -12.81
N GLY A 47 2.43 7.31 -13.14
CA GLY A 47 3.83 7.55 -13.52
C GLY A 47 4.83 7.54 -12.36
N CYS A 48 4.41 7.14 -11.15
CA CYS A 48 5.23 7.14 -9.94
C CYS A 48 5.65 8.55 -9.46
N GLU A 49 5.02 9.59 -9.97
CA GLU A 49 5.33 10.96 -9.60
C GLU A 49 4.63 11.33 -8.28
N LEU A 50 5.29 12.18 -7.48
CA LEU A 50 4.71 12.69 -6.25
C LEU A 50 3.86 13.92 -6.55
N THR A 51 2.68 14.02 -5.92
CA THR A 51 1.88 15.25 -5.95
C THR A 51 2.67 16.42 -5.36
N PRO A 52 2.51 17.65 -5.87
CA PRO A 52 3.04 18.85 -5.24
C PRO A 52 2.59 18.95 -3.78
N SER A 53 3.43 19.54 -2.91
CA SER A 53 3.05 19.82 -1.52
C SER A 53 1.84 20.75 -1.47
N THR A 54 0.80 20.38 -0.71
CA THR A 54 -0.34 21.26 -0.47
C THR A 54 0.02 22.35 0.56
N GLU A 55 -0.52 23.57 0.43
CA GLU A 55 -0.39 24.67 1.41
C GLU A 55 -1.09 24.39 2.77
N ILE A 56 -1.75 23.24 2.88
CA ILE A 56 -2.39 22.77 4.10
C ILE A 56 -1.31 22.38 5.10
N ASP A 57 -1.40 22.84 6.36
CA ASP A 57 -0.52 22.41 7.46
C ASP A 57 -0.88 20.98 7.95
N TRP A 58 -0.82 20.07 6.98
CA TRP A 58 -0.97 18.63 7.09
C TRP A 58 0.41 18.03 6.88
N ARG A 59 1.04 17.66 7.99
CA ARG A 59 2.43 17.18 7.98
C ARG A 59 2.52 15.69 8.15
N CYS A 60 3.57 15.13 7.59
CA CYS A 60 3.89 13.73 7.59
C CYS A 60 5.36 13.50 7.90
N LEU A 61 5.61 12.49 8.73
CA LEU A 61 6.94 11.97 8.97
C LEU A 61 6.92 10.47 8.69
N ALA A 62 7.72 10.02 7.73
CA ALA A 62 7.82 8.62 7.37
C ALA A 62 8.73 7.88 8.35
N LEU A 63 8.20 6.86 9.02
CA LEU A 63 8.97 5.89 9.82
C LEU A 63 9.37 4.68 8.96
N ARG A 64 8.56 4.36 7.93
CA ARG A 64 8.89 3.40 6.88
C ARG A 64 8.43 3.93 5.52
N SER A 65 9.25 3.73 4.49
CA SER A 65 9.03 4.21 3.12
C SER A 65 9.84 3.37 2.13
N PRO A 66 9.60 3.49 0.80
CA PRO A 66 10.48 2.90 -0.20
C PRO A 66 11.94 3.35 0.02
N GLY A 67 12.85 2.39 0.05
CA GLY A 67 14.28 2.61 0.31
C GLY A 67 14.63 3.02 1.75
N GLY A 68 13.64 3.22 2.62
CA GLY A 68 13.86 3.86 3.93
C GLY A 68 14.16 5.36 3.81
N ASP A 69 13.76 5.97 2.70
CA ASP A 69 13.93 7.40 2.44
C ASP A 69 13.04 8.25 3.39
N PRO A 70 13.62 9.06 4.29
CA PRO A 70 12.84 9.89 5.22
C PRO A 70 12.00 10.98 4.55
N ASP A 71 12.30 11.35 3.29
CA ASP A 71 11.63 12.43 2.56
C ASP A 71 10.41 11.93 1.77
N ARG A 72 10.23 10.61 1.66
CA ARG A 72 9.06 9.96 1.02
C ARG A 72 7.85 9.92 1.96
N THR A 73 6.98 10.92 1.87
CA THR A 73 5.75 11.04 2.67
C THR A 73 4.51 10.35 2.06
N ASP A 74 4.67 9.79 0.87
CA ASP A 74 3.66 9.05 0.12
C ASP A 74 3.50 7.58 0.59
N PRO A 75 2.39 6.89 0.26
CA PRO A 75 2.20 5.49 0.62
C PRO A 75 3.05 4.49 -0.19
N GLY A 76 3.94 4.99 -1.07
CA GLY A 76 4.67 4.21 -2.04
C GLY A 76 3.90 3.99 -3.34
N GLY A 77 4.57 3.33 -4.28
CA GLY A 77 4.08 3.02 -5.62
C GLY A 77 5.08 2.06 -6.27
N PRO A 78 4.90 1.70 -7.55
CA PRO A 78 5.80 0.77 -8.18
C PRO A 78 7.19 1.39 -8.32
N GLY A 79 8.21 0.58 -8.05
CA GLY A 79 9.58 1.02 -8.14
C GLY A 79 10.53 -0.14 -7.94
N ILE A 80 11.82 0.18 -7.83
CA ILE A 80 12.86 -0.83 -7.59
C ILE A 80 12.98 -1.13 -6.08
N GLU A 81 12.76 -0.14 -5.23
CA GLU A 81 13.05 -0.24 -3.81
C GLU A 81 11.93 -0.91 -2.99
N GLY A 82 12.35 -1.76 -2.05
CA GLY A 82 11.52 -2.27 -0.97
C GLY A 82 11.18 -1.23 0.09
N PHE A 83 10.17 -1.51 0.92
CA PHE A 83 9.89 -0.68 2.10
C PHE A 83 10.87 -1.01 3.23
N ALA A 84 11.55 0.02 3.74
CA ALA A 84 12.48 -0.11 4.85
C ALA A 84 12.22 0.96 5.93
N ASP A 85 12.78 0.76 7.10
CA ASP A 85 12.75 1.77 8.16
C ASP A 85 13.57 3.00 7.76
N THR A 86 13.00 4.16 8.03
CA THR A 86 13.75 5.42 7.94
C THR A 86 14.62 5.58 9.19
N PRO A 87 15.63 6.48 9.16
CA PRO A 87 16.46 6.76 10.33
C PRO A 87 15.68 7.15 11.60
N TRP A 88 14.45 7.66 11.45
CA TRP A 88 13.59 8.13 12.54
C TRP A 88 13.11 7.01 13.46
N ILE A 89 13.05 5.76 12.99
CA ILE A 89 12.61 4.63 13.82
C ILE A 89 13.53 4.46 15.06
N ARG A 90 14.82 4.79 14.92
CA ARG A 90 15.81 4.66 16.01
C ARG A 90 15.58 5.63 17.17
N HIS A 91 14.81 6.69 16.92
CA HIS A 91 14.43 7.68 17.93
C HIS A 91 13.08 7.37 18.58
N THR A 92 12.39 6.33 18.10
CA THR A 92 11.03 5.98 18.51
C THR A 92 10.91 4.49 18.87
N PRO A 93 11.60 4.05 19.95
CA PRO A 93 11.70 2.64 20.31
C PRO A 93 10.34 2.00 20.63
N TYR A 94 9.39 2.74 21.19
CA TYR A 94 8.04 2.22 21.44
C TYR A 94 7.20 2.14 20.16
N LEU A 95 7.33 3.09 19.23
CA LEU A 95 6.72 2.94 17.90
C LEU A 95 7.29 1.72 17.18
N ALA A 96 8.60 1.46 17.28
CA ALA A 96 9.20 0.24 16.74
C ALA A 96 8.62 -1.05 17.36
N GLU A 97 8.37 -1.05 18.67
CA GLU A 97 7.67 -2.16 19.37
C GLU A 97 6.25 -2.35 18.84
N VAL A 98 5.49 -1.26 18.68
CA VAL A 98 4.14 -1.28 18.08
C VAL A 98 4.17 -1.91 16.70
N LEU A 99 5.09 -1.49 15.82
CA LEU A 99 5.22 -2.03 14.48
C LEU A 99 5.56 -3.52 14.48
N THR A 100 6.48 -3.94 15.34
CA THR A 100 6.90 -5.36 15.47
C THR A 100 5.78 -6.25 16.02
N SER A 101 4.83 -5.68 16.77
CA SER A 101 3.70 -6.43 17.33
C SER A 101 2.63 -6.83 16.31
N LEU A 102 2.64 -6.22 15.11
CA LEU A 102 1.65 -6.48 14.07
C LEU A 102 2.06 -7.70 13.23
N PRO A 103 1.20 -8.73 13.09
CA PRO A 103 1.52 -9.94 12.33
C PRO A 103 1.28 -9.74 10.82
N ALA A 104 1.98 -8.77 10.23
CA ALA A 104 1.82 -8.39 8.83
C ALA A 104 3.12 -7.83 8.23
N GLU A 105 3.28 -7.98 6.92
CA GLU A 105 4.32 -7.27 6.17
C GLU A 105 3.95 -5.78 6.11
N LEU A 106 4.76 -4.94 6.77
CA LEU A 106 4.57 -3.50 6.83
C LEU A 106 5.11 -2.84 5.56
N ARG A 107 4.39 -1.81 5.09
CA ARG A 107 4.75 -1.00 3.94
C ARG A 107 5.11 0.40 4.42
N SER A 108 4.35 1.42 4.01
CA SER A 108 4.51 2.78 4.52
C SER A 108 3.99 2.89 5.95
N VAL A 109 4.81 3.47 6.82
CA VAL A 109 4.44 3.82 8.18
C VAL A 109 4.72 5.29 8.38
N ARG A 110 3.70 6.06 8.78
CA ARG A 110 3.74 7.51 8.78
C ARG A 110 3.09 8.07 10.02
N LEU A 111 3.73 9.04 10.66
CA LEU A 111 3.04 9.90 11.61
C LEU A 111 2.37 11.03 10.83
N MET A 112 1.05 11.13 10.94
CA MET A 112 0.25 12.15 10.25
C MET A 112 -0.30 13.17 11.24
N SER A 113 0.19 14.40 11.12
CA SER A 113 -0.15 15.54 11.96
C SER A 113 -1.14 16.47 11.27
N LEU A 114 -2.22 16.82 11.97
CA LEU A 114 -3.27 17.71 11.50
C LEU A 114 -3.42 18.89 12.48
N ALA A 115 -3.02 20.09 12.05
CA ALA A 115 -3.05 21.28 12.88
C ALA A 115 -4.48 21.76 13.21
N PRO A 116 -4.67 22.58 14.26
CA PRO A 116 -5.93 23.28 14.55
C PRO A 116 -6.49 24.02 13.34
N GLY A 117 -7.80 23.92 13.12
CA GLY A 117 -8.51 24.57 12.00
C GLY A 117 -8.34 23.90 10.64
N VAL A 118 -7.50 22.87 10.52
CA VAL A 118 -7.23 22.21 9.24
C VAL A 118 -8.32 21.21 8.89
N ARG A 119 -8.71 21.20 7.60
CA ARG A 119 -9.62 20.24 7.00
C ARG A 119 -8.97 19.60 5.78
N VAL A 120 -9.00 18.27 5.73
CA VAL A 120 -8.77 17.49 4.51
C VAL A 120 -10.16 17.21 3.88
N PRO A 121 -10.40 17.63 2.63
CA PRO A 121 -11.70 17.48 1.98
C PRO A 121 -12.06 16.00 1.74
N GLU A 122 -13.30 15.77 1.31
CA GLU A 122 -13.76 14.43 0.97
C GLU A 122 -12.98 13.85 -0.22
N HIS A 123 -12.44 12.65 -0.05
CA HIS A 123 -11.73 11.91 -1.09
C HIS A 123 -11.86 10.40 -0.86
N ARG A 124 -11.28 9.62 -1.78
CA ARG A 124 -11.13 8.17 -1.70
C ARG A 124 -9.68 7.84 -1.97
N ASP A 125 -9.16 6.88 -1.24
CA ASP A 125 -7.84 6.34 -1.51
C ASP A 125 -7.96 5.15 -2.46
N THR A 126 -7.09 5.08 -3.46
CA THR A 126 -7.06 3.97 -4.42
C THR A 126 -5.63 3.63 -4.85
N PRO A 127 -5.34 2.34 -5.09
CA PRO A 127 -6.06 1.18 -4.53
C PRO A 127 -5.99 1.19 -2.98
N THR A 128 -6.86 0.48 -2.24
CA THR A 128 -6.71 0.14 -0.80
C THR A 128 -7.87 -0.76 -0.35
N GLY A 129 -7.65 -1.54 0.71
CA GLY A 129 -8.66 -2.39 1.34
C GLY A 129 -8.46 -3.88 1.08
N LEU A 130 -9.30 -4.68 1.75
CA LEU A 130 -9.27 -6.15 1.66
C LEU A 130 -9.25 -6.72 0.23
N PRO A 131 -9.98 -6.16 -0.77
CA PRO A 131 -9.92 -6.66 -2.15
C PRO A 131 -8.58 -6.45 -2.84
N TYR A 132 -7.82 -5.44 -2.44
CA TYR A 132 -6.50 -5.15 -3.01
C TYR A 132 -5.39 -5.86 -2.26
N GLY A 133 -5.67 -6.25 -1.00
CA GLY A 133 -4.79 -7.05 -0.15
C GLY A 133 -3.95 -6.24 0.83
N PHE A 134 -4.16 -4.93 0.85
CA PHE A 134 -3.46 -4.02 1.75
C PHE A 134 -4.49 -3.20 2.48
N ILE A 135 -4.26 -3.01 3.77
CA ILE A 135 -5.14 -2.24 4.63
C ILE A 135 -4.35 -1.12 5.28
N ARG A 136 -5.10 -0.09 5.70
CA ARG A 136 -4.57 1.01 6.49
C ARG A 136 -5.06 0.91 7.92
N LEU A 137 -4.10 0.84 8.83
CA LEU A 137 -4.33 0.86 10.26
C LEU A 137 -3.95 2.22 10.82
N HIS A 138 -4.62 2.59 11.91
CA HIS A 138 -4.36 3.81 12.67
C HIS A 138 -4.18 3.50 14.14
N VAL A 139 -3.16 4.11 14.73
CA VAL A 139 -3.01 4.25 16.18
C VAL A 139 -3.00 5.75 16.50
N PRO A 140 -4.08 6.29 17.10
CA PRO A 140 -4.05 7.67 17.56
C PRO A 140 -2.97 7.83 18.64
N VAL A 141 -2.15 8.87 18.52
CA VAL A 141 -1.13 9.23 19.51
C VAL A 141 -1.58 10.44 20.31
N ARG A 142 -1.96 11.50 19.59
CA ARG A 142 -2.55 12.73 20.15
C ARG A 142 -3.84 13.04 19.41
N THR A 143 -4.91 13.33 20.13
CA THR A 143 -6.21 13.67 19.54
C THR A 143 -6.96 14.65 20.44
N ASN A 144 -8.07 15.18 19.96
CA ASN A 144 -8.94 16.07 20.72
C ASN A 144 -10.41 15.90 20.24
N PRO A 145 -11.42 16.37 20.99
CA PRO A 145 -12.83 16.20 20.62
C PRO A 145 -13.25 16.83 19.29
N GLY A 146 -12.51 17.86 18.82
CA GLY A 146 -12.71 18.53 17.54
C GLY A 146 -11.99 17.86 16.36
N ALA A 147 -11.15 16.85 16.61
CA ALA A 147 -10.52 16.04 15.56
C ALA A 147 -11.44 14.88 15.15
N VAL A 148 -12.12 15.04 14.02
CA VAL A 148 -13.16 14.14 13.54
C VAL A 148 -12.78 13.57 12.18
N LEU A 149 -12.71 12.24 12.10
CA LEU A 149 -12.64 11.49 10.85
C LEU A 149 -14.06 11.07 10.48
N SER A 150 -14.49 11.33 9.25
CA SER A 150 -15.76 10.84 8.70
C SER A 150 -15.45 9.81 7.62
N ILE A 151 -16.01 8.60 7.72
CA ILE A 151 -15.96 7.57 6.66
C ILE A 151 -17.39 7.18 6.33
N ASP A 152 -17.82 7.32 5.07
CA ASP A 152 -19.21 7.09 4.65
C ASP A 152 -20.25 7.79 5.55
N LYS A 153 -19.92 9.01 5.99
CA LYS A 153 -20.74 9.86 6.89
C LYS A 153 -20.85 9.36 8.33
N VAL A 154 -20.11 8.33 8.71
CA VAL A 154 -19.96 7.91 10.11
C VAL A 154 -18.79 8.66 10.74
N GLU A 155 -19.05 9.40 11.81
CA GLU A 155 -18.03 10.14 12.53
C GLU A 155 -17.26 9.27 13.53
N HIS A 156 -15.95 9.42 13.55
CA HIS A 156 -15.04 8.75 14.45
C HIS A 156 -14.13 9.72 15.18
N ARG A 157 -13.98 9.47 16.49
CA ARG A 157 -13.04 10.11 17.41
C ARG A 157 -12.23 9.03 18.13
N TRP A 158 -11.34 8.38 17.38
CA TRP A 158 -10.54 7.28 17.91
C TRP A 158 -9.60 7.76 19.03
N GLN A 159 -9.49 6.96 20.08
CA GLN A 159 -8.79 7.34 21.31
C GLN A 159 -7.30 6.97 21.28
N PRO A 160 -6.42 7.72 21.97
CA PRO A 160 -5.00 7.41 22.03
C PRO A 160 -4.72 5.95 22.43
N GLY A 161 -3.73 5.33 21.77
CA GLY A 161 -3.31 3.97 22.05
C GLY A 161 -4.22 2.86 21.50
N THR A 162 -5.35 3.18 20.87
CA THR A 162 -6.23 2.15 20.28
C THR A 162 -5.85 1.84 18.83
N LEU A 163 -5.87 0.56 18.43
CA LEU A 163 -5.61 0.16 17.04
C LEU A 163 -6.92 0.08 16.24
N TRP A 164 -6.96 0.75 15.09
CA TRP A 164 -8.13 0.81 14.22
C TRP A 164 -7.80 0.44 12.79
N TYR A 165 -8.69 -0.31 12.16
CA TYR A 165 -8.83 -0.37 10.72
C TYR A 165 -9.85 0.67 10.26
N GLY A 166 -9.56 1.36 9.16
CA GLY A 166 -10.52 2.17 8.42
C GLY A 166 -10.51 1.79 6.94
N ASP A 167 -11.69 1.69 6.33
CA ASP A 167 -11.83 1.46 4.90
C ASP A 167 -11.77 2.79 4.14
N PHE A 168 -10.56 3.26 3.84
CA PHE A 168 -10.33 4.51 3.13
C PHE A 168 -10.62 4.46 1.62
N SER A 169 -11.01 3.29 1.08
CA SER A 169 -11.60 3.21 -0.27
C SER A 169 -12.98 3.89 -0.33
N ARG A 170 -13.61 4.05 0.83
CA ARG A 170 -14.86 4.78 1.03
C ARG A 170 -14.63 6.29 1.04
N LEU A 171 -15.70 7.05 0.80
CA LEU A 171 -15.61 8.51 0.81
C LEU A 171 -15.32 8.95 2.24
N HIS A 172 -14.23 9.68 2.44
CA HIS A 172 -13.81 10.07 3.76
C HIS A 172 -13.20 11.47 3.81
N SER A 173 -13.25 12.10 4.98
CA SER A 173 -12.65 13.40 5.25
C SER A 173 -12.17 13.47 6.70
N VAL A 174 -11.24 14.38 6.98
CA VAL A 174 -10.82 14.65 8.36
C VAL A 174 -10.79 16.14 8.63
N ILE A 175 -11.26 16.55 9.79
CA ILE A 175 -11.25 17.93 10.26
C ILE A 175 -10.71 17.99 11.67
N ASN A 176 -9.95 19.04 12.00
CA ASN A 176 -9.57 19.35 13.37
C ASN A 176 -10.07 20.74 13.74
N THR A 177 -11.24 20.82 14.37
CA THR A 177 -11.80 22.09 14.90
C THR A 177 -11.35 22.43 16.31
N GLY A 178 -10.50 21.58 16.91
CA GLY A 178 -9.94 21.81 18.24
C GLY A 178 -8.79 22.82 18.24
N ASP A 179 -8.23 23.03 19.42
CA ASP A 179 -7.10 23.94 19.69
C ASP A 179 -5.74 23.22 19.77
N GLN A 180 -5.74 21.88 19.68
CA GLN A 180 -4.54 21.05 19.75
C GLN A 180 -4.32 20.28 18.44
N VAL A 181 -3.04 20.02 18.12
CA VAL A 181 -2.65 19.18 17.00
C VAL A 181 -3.14 17.73 17.19
N ARG A 182 -3.66 17.11 16.13
CA ARG A 182 -3.97 15.69 16.07
C ARG A 182 -2.82 14.95 15.40
N ILE A 183 -2.35 13.86 16.00
CA ILE A 183 -1.29 12.99 15.45
C ILE A 183 -1.74 11.54 15.53
N HIS A 184 -1.81 10.85 14.39
CA HIS A 184 -1.97 9.39 14.36
C HIS A 184 -0.77 8.75 13.68
N LEU A 185 -0.35 7.61 14.20
CA LEU A 185 0.48 6.65 13.47
C LEU A 185 -0.42 5.93 12.45
N VAL A 186 -0.05 5.99 11.18
CA VAL A 186 -0.75 5.40 10.05
C VAL A 186 0.12 4.34 9.43
N ILE A 187 -0.40 3.13 9.32
CA ILE A 187 0.35 1.93 8.96
C ILE A 187 -0.36 1.29 7.77
N ASP A 188 0.26 1.37 6.59
CA ASP A 188 -0.16 0.57 5.46
C ASP A 188 0.55 -0.78 5.54
N CYS A 189 -0.19 -1.88 5.46
CA CYS A 189 0.34 -3.23 5.60
C CYS A 189 -0.47 -4.24 4.78
N SER A 190 0.12 -5.39 4.51
CA SER A 190 -0.59 -6.52 3.90
C SER A 190 -1.66 -7.09 4.86
N ILE A 191 -2.75 -7.61 4.29
CA ILE A 191 -3.69 -8.44 5.06
C ILE A 191 -3.19 -9.89 5.10
N SER A 192 -3.15 -10.46 6.30
CA SER A 192 -2.87 -11.88 6.57
C SER A 192 -4.00 -12.47 7.43
N PRO A 193 -4.19 -13.81 7.46
CA PRO A 193 -5.12 -14.45 8.39
C PRO A 193 -4.84 -14.08 9.85
N GLU A 194 -3.57 -13.97 10.23
CA GLU A 194 -3.12 -13.60 11.58
C GLU A 194 -3.51 -12.16 11.91
N LEU A 195 -3.34 -11.21 10.99
CA LEU A 195 -3.80 -9.83 11.17
C LEU A 195 -5.31 -9.77 11.25
N LEU A 196 -6.02 -10.51 10.40
CA LEU A 196 -7.49 -10.56 10.42
C LEU A 196 -8.02 -11.11 11.75
N SER A 197 -7.29 -12.02 12.41
CA SER A 197 -7.66 -12.56 13.72
C SER A 197 -7.74 -11.48 14.82
N LEU A 198 -7.06 -10.34 14.64
CA LEU A 198 -7.11 -9.20 15.56
C LEU A 198 -8.40 -8.37 15.43
N PHE A 199 -9.18 -8.55 14.38
CA PHE A 199 -10.46 -7.85 14.21
C PHE A 199 -11.50 -8.36 15.23
N PRO A 200 -12.59 -7.64 15.48
CA PRO A 200 -13.66 -8.15 16.33
C PRO A 200 -14.46 -9.25 15.61
N GLU A 201 -15.04 -10.18 16.37
CA GLU A 201 -15.75 -11.36 15.82
C GLU A 201 -16.90 -10.99 14.86
N HIS A 202 -17.65 -9.94 15.17
CA HIS A 202 -18.74 -9.46 14.32
C HIS A 202 -18.26 -8.89 12.96
N PHE A 203 -16.99 -8.48 12.87
CA PHE A 203 -16.38 -8.12 11.59
C PHE A 203 -15.92 -9.38 10.88
N GLN A 204 -15.13 -10.24 11.54
CA GLN A 204 -14.55 -11.45 10.96
C GLN A 204 -15.60 -12.39 10.36
N SER A 205 -16.70 -12.64 11.09
CA SER A 205 -17.79 -13.53 10.67
C SER A 205 -18.51 -13.09 9.38
N ARG A 206 -18.32 -11.83 8.97
CA ARG A 206 -18.92 -11.25 7.76
C ARG A 206 -17.93 -11.13 6.61
N VAL A 207 -16.64 -11.36 6.83
CA VAL A 207 -15.61 -11.19 5.81
C VAL A 207 -15.74 -12.30 4.76
N PRO A 208 -16.00 -11.95 3.50
CA PRO A 208 -16.02 -12.93 2.41
C PRO A 208 -14.58 -13.32 2.06
N MET A 209 -14.08 -14.42 2.62
CA MET A 209 -12.67 -14.83 2.46
C MET A 209 -12.20 -14.94 1.00
N SER A 210 -13.11 -15.29 0.07
CA SER A 210 -12.79 -15.33 -1.36
C SER A 210 -12.51 -13.94 -1.97
N GLU A 211 -13.01 -12.87 -1.37
CA GLU A 211 -12.80 -11.50 -1.84
C GLU A 211 -11.61 -10.82 -1.15
N VAL A 212 -10.94 -11.49 -0.22
CA VAL A 212 -9.71 -10.96 0.41
C VAL A 212 -8.51 -11.36 -0.46
N ALA A 213 -7.74 -10.38 -0.90
CA ALA A 213 -6.51 -10.63 -1.64
C ALA A 213 -5.32 -10.80 -0.68
N TYR A 214 -5.25 -11.93 0.04
CA TYR A 214 -4.11 -12.22 0.92
C TYR A 214 -2.78 -12.18 0.15
N SER A 215 -1.78 -11.53 0.74
CA SER A 215 -0.43 -11.45 0.19
C SER A 215 0.20 -12.83 0.09
N ARG A 216 0.72 -13.20 -1.08
CA ARG A 216 1.57 -14.38 -1.24
C ARG A 216 2.99 -14.04 -0.79
N PRO A 217 3.63 -14.91 0.01
CA PRO A 217 5.01 -14.70 0.40
C PRO A 217 5.91 -14.73 -0.84
N GLU A 218 7.01 -13.98 -0.78
CA GLU A 218 8.07 -14.06 -1.77
C GLU A 218 8.67 -15.47 -1.78
N VAL A 219 8.96 -15.97 -2.98
CA VAL A 219 9.70 -17.19 -3.24
C VAL A 219 10.99 -16.79 -3.96
N PRO A 220 12.10 -16.56 -3.24
CA PRO A 220 13.31 -16.02 -3.87
C PRO A 220 13.84 -16.96 -4.95
N LEU A 221 14.17 -16.40 -6.11
CA LEU A 221 14.89 -17.12 -7.16
C LEU A 221 16.36 -17.27 -6.79
N GLN A 222 16.96 -18.39 -7.16
CA GLN A 222 18.41 -18.52 -7.17
C GLN A 222 19.02 -17.67 -8.28
N THR A 223 20.25 -17.22 -8.10
CA THR A 223 20.92 -16.33 -9.07
C THR A 223 20.96 -16.90 -10.48
N PHE A 224 21.08 -18.23 -10.64
CA PHE A 224 21.10 -18.85 -11.96
C PHE A 224 19.73 -18.82 -12.66
N GLU A 225 18.63 -18.83 -11.90
CA GLU A 225 17.25 -18.79 -12.44
C GLU A 225 16.89 -17.41 -12.98
N LEU A 226 17.60 -16.34 -12.56
CA LEU A 226 17.33 -14.99 -13.05
C LEU A 226 17.49 -14.89 -14.58
N ALA A 227 18.41 -15.65 -15.16
CA ALA A 227 18.60 -15.68 -16.61
C ALA A 227 17.38 -16.23 -17.36
N ASP A 228 16.66 -17.17 -16.74
CA ASP A 228 15.52 -17.87 -17.35
C ASP A 228 14.28 -16.98 -17.52
N PHE A 229 14.22 -15.89 -16.77
CA PHE A 229 13.10 -14.94 -16.79
C PHE A 229 13.39 -13.65 -17.56
N ARG A 230 14.56 -13.53 -18.20
CA ARG A 230 14.89 -12.36 -19.03
C ARG A 230 14.11 -12.43 -20.34
N CYS A 231 13.47 -11.34 -20.73
CA CYS A 231 12.73 -11.26 -22.00
C CYS A 231 12.48 -9.81 -22.43
N GLU A 232 12.23 -9.61 -23.72
CA GLU A 232 11.61 -8.40 -24.25
C GLU A 232 10.09 -8.61 -24.38
N VAL A 233 9.31 -7.57 -24.08
CA VAL A 233 7.86 -7.62 -24.07
C VAL A 233 7.26 -6.24 -24.36
N LEU A 234 6.04 -6.20 -24.87
CA LEU A 234 5.25 -4.98 -24.92
C LEU A 234 4.38 -4.89 -23.66
N ALA A 235 4.59 -3.87 -22.83
CA ALA A 235 3.87 -3.64 -21.59
C ALA A 235 2.63 -2.75 -21.82
N PRO A 236 1.41 -3.22 -21.51
CA PRO A 236 0.21 -2.39 -21.61
C PRO A 236 0.23 -1.22 -20.60
N PRO A 237 -0.01 0.04 -20.99
CA PRO A 237 0.06 1.18 -20.08
C PRO A 237 -0.90 1.09 -18.88
N CYS A 238 -2.07 0.46 -19.06
CA CYS A 238 -3.08 0.30 -18.02
C CYS A 238 -2.55 -0.47 -16.79
N VAL A 239 -1.60 -1.39 -16.95
CA VAL A 239 -1.05 -2.15 -15.82
C VAL A 239 -0.02 -1.36 -15.01
N LEU A 240 0.43 -0.21 -15.53
CA LEU A 240 1.34 0.72 -14.90
C LEU A 240 0.61 1.89 -14.18
N ARG A 241 -0.70 2.05 -14.40
CA ARG A 241 -1.52 3.14 -13.85
C ARG A 241 -2.35 2.69 -12.65
N LEU A 242 -2.40 3.48 -11.58
CA LEU A 242 -2.91 3.05 -10.26
C LEU A 242 -4.39 2.65 -10.30
N ASP A 243 -5.22 3.36 -11.06
CA ASP A 243 -6.67 3.16 -11.08
C ASP A 243 -7.17 2.27 -12.22
N ASP A 244 -6.29 1.89 -13.14
CA ASP A 244 -6.62 1.12 -14.32
C ASP A 244 -6.69 -0.38 -14.04
N GLN A 245 -7.57 -1.06 -14.78
CA GLN A 245 -7.63 -2.51 -14.82
C GLN A 245 -6.97 -3.04 -16.09
N ALA A 246 -6.46 -4.27 -16.04
CA ALA A 246 -5.90 -4.94 -17.20
C ALA A 246 -7.02 -5.22 -18.23
N SER A 247 -7.15 -4.32 -19.19
CA SER A 247 -8.04 -4.45 -20.34
C SER A 247 -7.33 -4.04 -21.63
N GLU A 248 -7.68 -4.70 -22.74
CA GLU A 248 -7.25 -4.26 -24.08
C GLU A 248 -7.70 -2.81 -24.32
N SER A 249 -6.83 -2.01 -24.94
CA SER A 249 -7.10 -0.60 -25.23
C SER A 249 -6.56 -0.23 -26.61
N ALA A 250 -6.96 0.94 -27.11
CA ALA A 250 -6.42 1.50 -28.35
C ALA A 250 -5.07 2.22 -28.13
N GLU A 251 -4.66 2.42 -26.88
CA GLU A 251 -3.37 3.00 -26.54
C GLU A 251 -2.26 1.99 -26.88
N PRO A 252 -1.18 2.41 -27.57
CA PRO A 252 -0.10 1.49 -27.92
C PRO A 252 0.62 0.99 -26.67
N ASP A 253 0.96 -0.30 -26.68
CA ASP A 253 1.81 -0.87 -25.65
C ASP A 253 3.22 -0.29 -25.69
N LEU A 254 3.86 -0.22 -24.53
CA LEU A 254 5.19 0.34 -24.36
C LEU A 254 6.26 -0.75 -24.49
N PRO A 255 7.34 -0.53 -25.27
CA PRO A 255 8.48 -1.44 -25.26
C PRO A 255 9.04 -1.60 -23.85
N ALA A 256 9.23 -2.84 -23.40
CA ALA A 256 9.76 -3.15 -22.09
C ALA A 256 10.68 -4.38 -22.14
N GLN A 257 11.55 -4.48 -21.14
CA GLN A 257 12.43 -5.62 -20.96
C GLN A 257 12.42 -6.06 -19.50
N VAL A 258 12.38 -7.37 -19.27
CA VAL A 258 12.70 -7.97 -17.98
C VAL A 258 14.19 -8.26 -17.98
N ILE A 259 14.92 -7.57 -17.11
CA ILE A 259 16.37 -7.66 -16.99
C ILE A 259 16.77 -8.03 -15.57
N ASP A 260 17.96 -8.61 -15.43
CA ASP A 260 18.62 -8.73 -14.14
C ASP A 260 19.34 -7.41 -13.83
N HIS A 261 18.98 -6.82 -12.69
CA HIS A 261 19.60 -5.64 -12.15
C HIS A 261 20.07 -5.94 -10.72
N GLU A 262 21.38 -6.14 -10.56
CA GLU A 262 22.02 -6.39 -9.26
C GLU A 262 21.42 -7.59 -8.50
N GLY A 263 21.07 -8.67 -9.22
CA GLY A 263 20.49 -9.89 -8.62
C GLY A 263 18.98 -9.82 -8.41
N THR A 264 18.31 -8.76 -8.89
CA THR A 264 16.86 -8.59 -8.84
C THR A 264 16.31 -8.46 -10.26
N LEU A 265 15.22 -9.15 -10.57
CA LEU A 265 14.54 -8.96 -11.86
C LEU A 265 13.80 -7.62 -11.86
N VAL A 266 13.96 -6.85 -12.93
CA VAL A 266 13.35 -5.54 -13.11
C VAL A 266 12.65 -5.49 -14.46
N LEU A 267 11.36 -5.12 -14.45
CA LEU A 267 10.64 -4.70 -15.65
C LEU A 267 11.02 -3.24 -15.94
N LYS A 268 11.85 -3.04 -16.97
CA LYS A 268 12.28 -1.73 -17.46
C LYS A 268 11.40 -1.32 -18.63
N VAL A 269 10.54 -0.32 -18.42
CA VAL A 269 9.65 0.20 -19.46
C VAL A 269 10.30 1.39 -20.16
N SER A 270 10.33 1.37 -21.50
CA SER A 270 10.92 2.45 -22.31
C SER A 270 10.14 3.75 -22.13
N GLY A 271 10.80 4.81 -21.67
CA GLY A 271 10.17 6.10 -21.37
C GLY A 271 9.23 6.06 -20.16
N GLY A 272 9.27 4.99 -19.37
CA GLY A 272 8.43 4.77 -18.19
C GLY A 272 9.23 4.34 -16.97
N PRO A 273 8.55 3.82 -15.93
CA PRO A 273 9.21 3.41 -14.69
C PRO A 273 10.03 2.12 -14.87
N SER A 274 10.97 1.92 -13.96
CA SER A 274 11.62 0.62 -13.73
C SER A 274 11.06 0.02 -12.45
N ILE A 275 10.56 -1.21 -12.52
CA ILE A 275 9.79 -1.85 -11.45
C ILE A 275 10.45 -3.18 -11.12
N ALA A 276 10.90 -3.36 -9.87
CA ALA A 276 11.39 -4.65 -9.44
C ALA A 276 10.27 -5.69 -9.40
N LEU A 277 10.60 -6.94 -9.71
CA LEU A 277 9.69 -8.07 -9.80
C LEU A 277 9.92 -9.00 -8.61
N VAL A 278 8.93 -9.11 -7.73
CA VAL A 278 8.98 -10.01 -6.58
C VAL A 278 8.35 -11.33 -7.00
N HIS A 279 9.17 -12.38 -7.10
CA HIS A 279 8.70 -13.72 -7.46
C HIS A 279 7.85 -14.31 -6.34
N VAL A 280 6.67 -14.81 -6.69
CA VAL A 280 5.72 -15.43 -5.74
C VAL A 280 5.41 -16.90 -6.12
N GLY A 281 6.27 -17.50 -6.96
CA GLY A 281 6.20 -18.90 -7.37
C GLY A 281 5.65 -19.11 -8.79
N GLY A 282 6.15 -20.14 -9.48
CA GLY A 282 5.62 -20.60 -10.76
C GLY A 282 5.70 -19.57 -11.89
N GLY A 283 6.68 -18.67 -11.86
CA GLY A 283 6.82 -17.59 -12.85
C GLY A 283 5.83 -16.44 -12.67
N ASP A 284 5.05 -16.40 -11.58
CA ASP A 284 4.29 -15.22 -11.18
C ASP A 284 5.18 -14.23 -10.43
N PHE A 285 5.08 -12.97 -10.82
CA PHE A 285 5.77 -11.84 -10.20
C PHE A 285 4.76 -10.76 -9.83
N ARG A 286 4.77 -10.33 -8.58
CA ARG A 286 4.13 -9.07 -8.20
C ARG A 286 5.10 -7.92 -8.43
N PHE A 287 4.55 -6.76 -8.70
CA PHE A 287 5.36 -5.55 -8.84
C PHE A 287 5.77 -5.02 -7.46
N GLN A 288 7.07 -4.79 -7.27
CA GLN A 288 7.62 -4.22 -6.06
C GLN A 288 6.97 -2.86 -5.78
N GLY A 289 6.65 -2.61 -4.52
CA GLY A 289 5.90 -1.41 -4.13
C GLY A 289 4.39 -1.57 -4.35
N TRP A 290 3.91 -2.64 -4.96
CA TRP A 290 2.52 -3.10 -4.93
C TRP A 290 2.45 -4.47 -4.22
N ILE A 291 1.25 -5.02 -4.04
CA ILE A 291 1.03 -6.30 -3.39
C ILE A 291 0.36 -7.30 -4.35
N GLU A 292 -0.92 -7.63 -4.16
CA GLU A 292 -1.65 -8.63 -4.95
C GLU A 292 -2.50 -8.02 -6.05
N GLU A 293 -2.62 -6.70 -6.10
CA GLU A 293 -3.51 -5.98 -7.02
C GLU A 293 -3.05 -6.03 -8.47
N ARG A 294 -1.78 -6.32 -8.74
CA ARG A 294 -1.25 -6.47 -10.09
C ARG A 294 0.10 -7.14 -10.17
N GLY A 295 0.42 -7.64 -11.36
CA GLY A 295 1.70 -8.26 -11.62
C GLY A 295 1.83 -8.79 -13.04
N LEU A 296 2.80 -9.67 -13.18
CA LEU A 296 3.26 -10.25 -14.44
C LEU A 296 3.50 -11.75 -14.22
N HIS A 297 2.92 -12.57 -15.08
CA HIS A 297 3.27 -13.98 -15.18
C HIS A 297 4.13 -14.20 -16.43
N LEU A 298 5.26 -14.89 -16.29
CA LEU A 298 6.18 -15.21 -17.37
C LEU A 298 6.16 -16.71 -17.66
N ASP A 299 5.64 -17.08 -18.83
CA ASP A 299 5.70 -18.43 -19.37
C ASP A 299 6.64 -18.41 -20.59
N LEU A 300 7.95 -18.56 -20.32
CA LEU A 300 9.00 -18.42 -21.32
C LEU A 300 9.57 -19.76 -21.82
N PHE A 301 9.18 -20.87 -21.21
CA PHE A 301 9.82 -22.18 -21.39
C PHE A 301 9.20 -23.05 -22.49
N GLY A 302 8.21 -22.53 -23.22
CA GLY A 302 7.56 -23.22 -24.34
C GLY A 302 7.89 -22.61 -25.72
N ASP A 303 7.37 -23.24 -26.78
CA ASP A 303 7.55 -22.81 -28.19
C ASP A 303 6.96 -21.41 -28.49
N SER A 304 6.18 -20.86 -27.57
CA SER A 304 5.55 -19.55 -27.70
C SER A 304 5.66 -18.79 -26.38
N PRO A 305 6.82 -18.15 -26.11
CA PRO A 305 7.04 -17.37 -24.90
C PRO A 305 6.00 -16.27 -24.74
N ARG A 306 5.43 -16.12 -23.54
CA ARG A 306 4.35 -15.19 -23.24
C ARG A 306 4.55 -14.50 -21.90
N ALA A 307 4.10 -13.26 -21.87
CA ALA A 307 3.94 -12.46 -20.68
C ALA A 307 2.44 -12.20 -20.47
N VAL A 308 1.93 -12.54 -19.29
CA VAL A 308 0.54 -12.26 -18.90
C VAL A 308 0.56 -11.20 -17.82
N PHE A 309 0.25 -9.97 -18.21
CA PHE A 309 0.04 -8.87 -17.27
C PHE A 309 -1.36 -8.99 -16.67
N TYR A 310 -1.50 -8.71 -15.38
CA TYR A 310 -2.79 -8.83 -14.72
C TYR A 310 -3.03 -7.74 -13.68
N THR A 311 -4.31 -7.44 -13.47
CA THR A 311 -4.79 -6.75 -12.27
C THR A 311 -5.79 -7.63 -11.53
N ARG A 312 -5.91 -7.44 -10.21
CA ARG A 312 -6.72 -8.26 -9.32
C ARG A 312 -7.47 -7.39 -8.33
N ARG A 313 -8.72 -7.76 -8.07
CA ARG A 313 -9.57 -7.24 -7.00
C ARG A 313 -10.34 -8.40 -6.38
N GLY A 314 -9.95 -8.81 -5.18
CA GLY A 314 -10.46 -9.98 -4.48
C GLY A 314 -10.23 -11.26 -5.29
N ARG A 315 -11.31 -11.98 -5.62
CA ARG A 315 -11.26 -13.16 -6.51
C ARG A 315 -11.24 -12.82 -8.00
N ARG A 316 -11.48 -11.57 -8.39
CA ARG A 316 -11.54 -11.18 -9.81
C ARG A 316 -10.13 -10.84 -10.28
N ARG A 317 -9.68 -11.53 -11.32
CA ARG A 317 -8.42 -11.23 -12.04
C ARG A 317 -8.78 -10.87 -13.48
N GLN A 318 -8.26 -9.76 -13.96
CA GLN A 318 -8.27 -9.41 -15.38
C GLN A 318 -6.84 -9.50 -15.90
N GLN A 319 -6.70 -9.83 -17.17
CA GLN A 319 -5.38 -10.13 -17.73
C GLN A 319 -5.29 -9.78 -19.21
N ILE A 320 -4.07 -9.44 -19.61
CA ILE A 320 -3.66 -9.16 -20.98
C ILE A 320 -2.45 -10.03 -21.28
N THR A 321 -2.48 -10.75 -22.40
CA THR A 321 -1.37 -11.60 -22.83
C THR A 321 -0.63 -10.93 -23.99
N ARG A 322 0.70 -10.94 -23.91
CA ARG A 322 1.60 -10.48 -24.96
C ARG A 322 2.64 -11.54 -25.25
N THR A 323 3.06 -11.60 -26.51
CA THR A 323 4.21 -12.41 -26.90
C THR A 323 5.46 -11.81 -26.24
N ALA A 324 6.29 -12.68 -25.68
CA ALA A 324 7.60 -12.32 -25.17
C ALA A 324 8.68 -12.82 -26.16
N ALA A 325 9.80 -12.11 -26.24
CA ALA A 325 10.97 -12.55 -26.99
C ALA A 325 12.12 -12.81 -26.03
N LEU A 326 12.81 -13.93 -26.18
CA LEU A 326 14.01 -14.22 -25.39
C LEU A 326 15.16 -13.30 -25.87
N PRO A 327 16.04 -12.84 -24.97
CA PRO A 327 17.20 -12.04 -25.35
C PRO A 327 18.05 -12.84 -26.36
N GLN A 328 18.54 -12.16 -27.40
CA GLN A 328 19.54 -12.77 -28.28
C GLN A 328 20.82 -12.95 -27.47
N SER A 329 21.31 -14.19 -27.43
CA SER A 329 22.50 -14.64 -26.68
C SER A 329 23.77 -13.86 -27.00
#